data_AF-A0A3D3ULY2-F1
#
_entry.id   AF-A0A3D3ULY2-F1
#
_cell.length_a   1.000
_cell.length_b   1.000
_cell.length_c   1.000
_cell.angle_alpha   90.00
_cell.angle_beta   90.00
_cell.angle_gamma   90.00
#
_symmetry.space_group_name_H-M   'P 1'
#
loop_
_entity.id
_entity.type
_entity.pdbx_description
1 polymer ?
#
loop_
_entity_poly.entity_id
_entity_poly.type
_entity_poly.pdbx_seq_one_letter_code
_entity_poly.pdbx_strand_id
1 'polypeptide(L)'
;MKKKIQSALVFVFLLPVLVSSAGAQTVLVEAESFANRGGWVVDQQFMDQMGSPFLLAHGLGNPVGDAATAISFPTTGTYRVWVRTRDWVAPWKAPGAPGRFQLIIDNELLDTVFGTEGAEWHWQRGGTVRIMKNQVVLKLHDLTGFDGRCDAVIFSADADFIPPNQRESIAAFRRRSLGLSDTPQDAGSFDLVVVGGGIAGTCTALSAARLGLQVALIQNRPVLGGNNSTEVRVHLNGEVNLPPYPELGGVVNELDTGLRGNAQPAEHYNDQRKLDVVRAEKNIHLF
;
A
#
# COMPACT_ATOMS: atom_id res chain seq x y z
N MET A 1 24.85 -45.41 13.78
CA MET A 1 23.80 -44.65 14.50
C MET A 1 24.23 -43.19 14.63
N LYS A 2 23.70 -42.30 13.78
CA LYS A 2 23.79 -40.83 13.98
C LYS A 2 22.41 -40.25 13.63
N LYS A 3 21.68 -39.78 14.64
CA LYS A 3 20.37 -39.14 14.50
C LYS A 3 20.57 -37.74 13.92
N LYS A 4 19.94 -37.44 12.78
CA LYS A 4 19.78 -36.07 12.29
C LYS A 4 18.66 -35.41 13.10
N ILE A 5 18.99 -34.36 13.84
CA ILE A 5 18.01 -33.49 14.49
C ILE A 5 17.59 -32.47 13.43
N GLN A 6 16.34 -32.55 12.98
CA GLN A 6 15.70 -31.50 12.19
C GLN A 6 15.28 -30.39 13.15
N SER A 7 15.95 -29.24 13.08
CA SER A 7 15.51 -28.03 13.78
C SER A 7 14.32 -27.45 13.02
N ALA A 8 13.11 -27.59 13.57
CA ALA A 8 11.95 -26.86 13.10
C ALA A 8 12.03 -25.41 13.60
N LEU A 9 12.20 -24.46 12.69
CA LEU A 9 12.07 -23.03 13.00
C LEU A 9 10.57 -22.72 13.19
N VAL A 10 10.15 -22.51 14.44
CA VAL A 10 8.82 -22.00 14.75
C VAL A 10 8.90 -20.47 14.68
N PHE A 11 8.32 -19.88 13.63
CA PHE A 11 8.11 -18.44 13.56
C PHE A 11 6.91 -18.08 14.44
N VAL A 12 7.18 -17.45 15.58
CA VAL A 12 6.15 -16.82 16.40
C VAL A 12 5.89 -15.43 15.84
N PHE A 13 4.76 -15.27 15.15
CA PHE A 13 4.27 -13.96 14.71
C PHE A 13 3.60 -13.26 15.89
N LEU A 14 4.22 -12.19 16.41
CA LEU A 14 3.54 -11.19 17.22
C LEU A 14 2.98 -10.12 16.29
N LEU A 15 1.66 -10.14 16.08
CA LEU A 15 0.91 -9.05 15.45
C LEU A 15 0.40 -8.09 16.54
N PRO A 16 0.54 -6.76 16.37
CA PRO A 16 -0.23 -5.83 17.17
C PRO A 16 -1.68 -5.87 16.65
N VAL A 17 -2.57 -6.45 17.44
CA VAL A 17 -4.01 -6.43 17.18
C VAL A 17 -4.55 -5.09 17.68
N LEU A 18 -4.86 -4.18 16.76
CA LEU A 18 -5.74 -3.04 17.01
C LEU A 18 -7.16 -3.45 16.60
N VAL A 19 -7.94 -4.00 17.53
CA VAL A 19 -9.40 -4.12 17.36
C VAL A 19 -10.02 -2.80 17.78
N SER A 20 -10.50 -2.02 16.82
CA SER A 20 -11.33 -0.84 17.09
C SER A 20 -12.80 -1.26 17.17
N SER A 21 -13.42 -1.08 18.35
CA SER A 21 -14.84 -1.33 18.57
C SER A 21 -15.64 -0.04 18.44
N ALA A 22 -16.36 0.15 17.32
CA ALA A 22 -17.48 1.09 17.28
C ALA A 22 -18.44 0.78 16.11
N GLY A 23 -19.64 0.27 16.44
CA GLY A 23 -20.82 0.28 15.56
C GLY A 23 -20.92 -0.90 14.59
N ALA A 24 -21.71 -1.92 14.97
CA ALA A 24 -21.89 -3.17 14.22
C ALA A 24 -20.58 -3.91 13.92
N GLN A 25 -20.64 -5.23 13.73
CA GLN A 25 -19.43 -5.99 13.43
C GLN A 25 -19.01 -5.75 11.97
N THR A 26 -18.26 -4.68 11.76
CA THR A 26 -17.73 -4.30 10.45
C THR A 26 -16.22 -4.56 10.43
N VAL A 27 -15.75 -5.28 9.42
CA VAL A 27 -14.34 -5.55 9.16
C VAL A 27 -13.97 -4.86 7.87
N LEU A 28 -13.06 -3.89 7.94
CA LEU A 28 -12.42 -3.26 6.79
C LEU A 28 -11.08 -3.96 6.53
N VAL A 29 -10.85 -4.37 5.28
CA VAL A 29 -9.58 -4.92 4.82
C VAL A 29 -9.07 -4.05 3.68
N GLU A 30 -7.95 -3.39 3.91
CA GLU A 30 -7.24 -2.59 2.89
C GLU A 30 -6.45 -3.54 1.98
N ALA A 31 -6.64 -3.45 0.67
CA ALA A 31 -6.07 -4.42 -0.26
C ALA A 31 -4.53 -4.32 -0.30
N GLU A 32 -3.99 -3.11 -0.22
CA GLU A 32 -2.55 -2.83 -0.21
C GLU A 32 -1.81 -3.52 0.95
N SER A 33 -2.53 -3.83 2.05
CA SER A 33 -2.00 -4.49 3.24
C SER A 33 -2.05 -6.02 3.15
N PHE A 34 -2.38 -6.60 1.99
CA PHE A 34 -2.33 -8.04 1.81
C PHE A 34 -0.90 -8.58 1.99
N ALA A 35 -0.76 -9.58 2.87
CA ALA A 35 0.55 -10.12 3.26
C ALA A 35 1.28 -10.80 2.09
N ASN A 36 0.54 -11.49 1.22
CA ASN A 36 1.04 -12.00 -0.05
C ASN A 36 0.26 -11.37 -1.19
N ARG A 37 0.94 -10.76 -2.15
CA ARG A 37 0.28 -10.13 -3.29
C ARG A 37 0.19 -11.04 -4.51
N GLY A 38 0.84 -12.20 -4.50
CA GLY A 38 0.88 -13.11 -5.65
C GLY A 38 1.59 -12.43 -6.82
N GLY A 39 0.81 -11.97 -7.80
CA GLY A 39 1.30 -11.06 -8.86
C GLY A 39 0.58 -9.71 -8.92
N TRP A 40 -0.27 -9.40 -7.94
CA TRP A 40 -0.85 -8.07 -7.79
C TRP A 40 0.22 -7.07 -7.35
N VAL A 41 0.12 -5.84 -7.82
CA VAL A 41 1.03 -4.75 -7.47
C VAL A 41 0.27 -3.65 -6.74
N VAL A 42 0.95 -2.93 -5.85
CA VAL A 42 0.37 -1.74 -5.21
C VAL A 42 0.46 -0.60 -6.20
N ASP A 43 -0.68 -0.01 -6.52
CA ASP A 43 -0.79 1.15 -7.39
C ASP A 43 -1.24 2.38 -6.60
N GLN A 44 -0.60 3.52 -6.87
CA GLN A 44 -0.78 4.79 -6.16
C GLN A 44 -1.35 5.89 -7.07
N GLN A 45 -1.66 5.60 -8.33
CA GLN A 45 -2.03 6.59 -9.36
C GLN A 45 -3.25 7.43 -8.97
N PHE A 46 -4.18 6.87 -8.19
CA PHE A 46 -5.43 7.52 -7.81
C PHE A 46 -5.49 7.92 -6.33
N MET A 47 -4.36 7.94 -5.60
CA MET A 47 -4.34 8.30 -4.18
C MET A 47 -4.98 9.68 -3.92
N ASP A 48 -4.72 10.67 -4.77
CA ASP A 48 -5.30 12.00 -4.62
C ASP A 48 -6.83 12.02 -4.78
N GLN A 49 -7.41 11.02 -5.45
CA GLN A 49 -8.85 10.88 -5.62
C GLN A 49 -9.47 10.02 -4.51
N MET A 50 -8.84 8.88 -4.22
CA MET A 50 -9.36 7.83 -3.34
C MET A 50 -9.00 8.02 -1.86
N GLY A 51 -7.90 8.71 -1.58
CA GLY A 51 -7.28 8.76 -0.25
C GLY A 51 -6.48 7.50 0.13
N SER A 52 -6.32 6.55 -0.78
CA SER A 52 -5.63 5.26 -0.55
C SER A 52 -4.99 4.71 -1.82
N PRO A 53 -3.95 3.88 -1.72
CA PRO A 53 -3.50 3.02 -2.80
C PRO A 53 -4.46 1.83 -2.98
N PHE A 54 -4.23 0.99 -3.99
CA PHE A 54 -5.03 -0.20 -4.26
C PHE A 54 -4.16 -1.32 -4.85
N LEU A 55 -4.68 -2.55 -4.87
CA LEU A 55 -4.05 -3.64 -5.60
C LEU A 55 -4.52 -3.68 -7.06
N LEU A 56 -3.54 -3.84 -7.96
CA LEU A 56 -3.70 -3.92 -9.40
C LEU A 56 -3.18 -5.28 -9.93
N ALA A 57 -4.02 -6.03 -10.64
CA ALA A 57 -3.64 -7.28 -11.31
C ALA A 57 -3.06 -7.02 -12.72
N HIS A 58 -1.80 -6.58 -12.78
CA HIS A 58 -1.13 -6.21 -14.04
C HIS A 58 -0.42 -7.40 -14.71
N GLY A 59 -1.19 -8.37 -15.19
CA GLY A 59 -0.69 -9.62 -15.78
C GLY A 59 -0.48 -9.60 -17.31
N LEU A 60 -0.66 -8.45 -17.96
CA LEU A 60 -0.57 -8.27 -19.42
C LEU A 60 -1.47 -9.25 -20.20
N GLY A 61 -2.69 -9.49 -19.71
CA GLY A 61 -3.67 -10.39 -20.32
C GLY A 61 -3.58 -11.85 -19.85
N ASN A 62 -2.62 -12.19 -18.99
CA ASN A 62 -2.55 -13.49 -18.32
C ASN A 62 -2.89 -13.30 -16.84
N PRO A 63 -3.87 -14.03 -16.27
CA PRO A 63 -4.21 -13.89 -14.86
C PRO A 63 -2.99 -14.03 -13.94
N VAL A 64 -2.87 -13.11 -12.98
CA VAL A 64 -1.81 -13.19 -11.96
C VAL A 64 -2.20 -14.13 -10.83
N GLY A 65 -1.20 -14.59 -10.06
CA GLY A 65 -1.46 -15.40 -8.87
C GLY A 65 -2.23 -14.62 -7.80
N ASP A 66 -3.03 -15.36 -7.01
CA ASP A 66 -3.88 -14.79 -5.96
C ASP A 66 -3.10 -13.91 -4.97
N ALA A 67 -3.63 -12.73 -4.68
CA ALA A 67 -3.25 -12.00 -3.47
C ALA A 67 -3.99 -12.64 -2.29
N ALA A 68 -3.32 -12.86 -1.16
CA ALA A 68 -3.89 -13.49 0.02
C ALA A 68 -3.48 -12.78 1.33
N THR A 69 -4.40 -12.73 2.28
CA THR A 69 -4.12 -12.26 3.64
C THR A 69 -5.03 -12.95 4.66
N ALA A 70 -4.54 -13.09 5.89
CA ALA A 70 -5.35 -13.60 7.00
C ALA A 70 -6.10 -12.45 7.64
N ILE A 71 -7.41 -12.60 7.84
CA ILE A 71 -8.26 -11.59 8.48
C ILE A 71 -9.00 -12.19 9.68
N SER A 72 -9.25 -11.35 10.68
CA SER A 72 -9.95 -11.75 11.90
C SER A 72 -11.34 -11.12 11.95
N PHE A 73 -12.34 -11.94 12.25
CA PHE A 73 -13.72 -11.52 12.48
C PHE A 73 -14.02 -11.46 13.98
N PRO A 74 -14.76 -10.45 14.44
CA PRO A 74 -15.12 -10.33 15.85
C PRO A 74 -16.07 -11.45 16.30
N THR A 75 -16.97 -11.91 15.43
CA THR A 75 -17.78 -13.12 15.69
C THR A 75 -18.03 -13.93 14.42
N THR A 76 -18.50 -15.16 14.59
CA THR A 76 -19.03 -15.97 13.49
C THR A 76 -20.44 -15.53 13.13
N GLY A 77 -20.82 -15.59 11.86
CA GLY A 77 -22.15 -15.18 11.43
C GLY A 77 -22.25 -14.92 9.94
N THR A 78 -23.38 -14.36 9.51
CA THR A 78 -23.55 -13.92 8.13
C THR A 78 -23.09 -12.48 7.99
N TYR A 79 -22.25 -12.21 6.99
CA TYR A 79 -21.73 -10.89 6.68
C TYR A 79 -22.10 -10.50 5.26
N ARG A 80 -22.47 -9.24 5.07
CA ARG A 80 -22.57 -8.60 3.76
C ARG A 80 -21.19 -8.20 3.28
N VAL A 81 -20.92 -8.45 2.01
CA VAL A 81 -19.62 -8.17 1.39
C VAL A 81 -19.74 -6.98 0.45
N TRP A 82 -18.77 -6.06 0.53
CA TRP A 82 -18.62 -4.95 -0.38
C TRP A 82 -17.17 -4.86 -0.83
N VAL A 83 -16.95 -4.56 -2.10
CA VAL A 83 -15.61 -4.35 -2.66
C VAL A 83 -15.54 -2.96 -3.26
N ARG A 84 -14.56 -2.16 -2.86
CA ARG A 84 -14.30 -0.87 -3.48
C ARG A 84 -13.48 -1.07 -4.75
N THR A 85 -14.09 -0.77 -5.89
CA THR A 85 -13.54 -1.00 -7.22
C THR A 85 -14.18 -0.04 -8.23
N ARG A 86 -13.84 -0.22 -9.51
CA ARG A 86 -14.46 0.44 -10.65
C ARG A 86 -14.28 -0.41 -11.89
N ASP A 87 -15.21 -0.32 -12.82
CA ASP A 87 -14.97 -0.70 -14.21
C ASP A 87 -14.05 0.35 -14.83
N TRP A 88 -12.87 -0.10 -15.25
CA TRP A 88 -11.88 0.78 -15.85
C TRP A 88 -12.39 1.37 -17.16
N VAL A 89 -13.06 0.59 -18.01
CA VAL A 89 -13.40 1.03 -19.37
C VAL A 89 -14.74 1.76 -19.46
N ALA A 90 -15.55 1.71 -18.40
CA ALA A 90 -16.83 2.40 -18.30
C ALA A 90 -16.81 3.90 -18.65
N PRO A 91 -15.81 4.73 -18.26
CA PRO A 91 -15.75 6.14 -18.66
C PRO A 91 -15.75 6.35 -20.19
N TRP A 92 -15.20 5.39 -20.93
CA TRP A 92 -15.12 5.42 -22.40
C TRP A 92 -16.28 4.68 -23.07
N LYS A 93 -17.22 4.11 -22.30
CA LYS A 93 -18.32 3.27 -22.79
C LYS A 93 -17.83 2.13 -23.69
N ALA A 94 -16.63 1.62 -23.43
CA ALA A 94 -16.09 0.50 -24.20
C ALA A 94 -16.83 -0.79 -23.83
N PRO A 95 -16.98 -1.74 -24.76
CA PRO A 95 -17.61 -3.02 -24.46
C PRO A 95 -16.72 -3.89 -23.57
N GLY A 96 -17.37 -4.66 -22.69
CA GLY A 96 -16.71 -5.57 -21.75
C GLY A 96 -16.29 -4.88 -20.45
N ALA A 97 -15.67 -5.67 -19.57
CA ALA A 97 -15.09 -5.20 -18.32
C ALA A 97 -13.76 -5.95 -18.15
N PRO A 98 -12.63 -5.38 -18.61
CA PRO A 98 -11.33 -5.92 -18.27
C PRO A 98 -11.04 -5.67 -16.78
N GLY A 99 -10.17 -6.47 -16.19
CA GLY A 99 -9.85 -6.34 -14.77
C GLY A 99 -10.89 -6.97 -13.85
N ARG A 100 -11.54 -8.05 -14.31
CA ARG A 100 -12.47 -8.81 -13.47
C ARG A 100 -11.71 -9.67 -12.48
N PHE A 101 -12.26 -9.77 -11.28
CA PHE A 101 -11.73 -10.60 -10.21
C PHE A 101 -12.86 -11.09 -9.31
N GLN A 102 -12.58 -12.11 -8.52
CA GLN A 102 -13.48 -12.64 -7.50
C GLN A 102 -12.79 -12.66 -6.13
N LEU A 103 -13.60 -12.79 -5.08
CA LEU A 103 -13.09 -13.05 -3.74
C LEU A 103 -13.14 -14.55 -3.45
N ILE A 104 -12.09 -15.05 -2.80
CA ILE A 104 -12.12 -16.37 -2.16
C ILE A 104 -12.03 -16.14 -0.65
N ILE A 105 -12.98 -16.67 0.10
CA ILE A 105 -12.97 -16.66 1.57
C ILE A 105 -12.71 -18.10 2.03
N ASP A 106 -11.53 -18.31 2.63
CA ASP A 106 -10.90 -19.61 2.83
C ASP A 106 -10.74 -20.40 1.53
N ASN A 107 -11.69 -21.31 1.26
CA ASN A 107 -11.74 -22.17 0.09
C ASN A 107 -13.05 -21.97 -0.70
N GLU A 108 -13.89 -21.02 -0.30
CA GLU A 108 -15.17 -20.73 -0.95
C GLU A 108 -15.01 -19.52 -1.87
N LEU A 109 -15.26 -19.74 -3.16
CA LEU A 109 -15.32 -18.69 -4.18
C LEU A 109 -16.66 -17.97 -4.06
N LEU A 110 -16.62 -16.64 -3.99
CA LEU A 110 -17.82 -15.82 -4.01
C LEU A 110 -18.31 -15.64 -5.46
N ASP A 111 -19.58 -15.98 -5.73
CA ASP A 111 -20.16 -15.97 -7.09
C ASP A 111 -20.09 -14.60 -7.78
N THR A 112 -20.09 -13.51 -7.02
CA THR A 112 -20.01 -12.16 -7.57
C THR A 112 -18.65 -11.90 -8.22
N VAL A 113 -18.69 -11.48 -9.49
CA VAL A 113 -17.53 -10.95 -10.21
C VAL A 113 -17.46 -9.44 -10.02
N PHE A 114 -16.30 -8.96 -9.56
CA PHE A 114 -16.05 -7.55 -9.28
C PHE A 114 -15.28 -6.87 -10.42
N GLY A 115 -15.27 -5.53 -10.40
CA GLY A 115 -14.60 -4.71 -11.43
C GLY A 115 -15.45 -4.54 -12.69
N THR A 116 -16.76 -4.75 -12.57
CA THR A 116 -17.70 -4.80 -13.71
C THR A 116 -18.75 -3.68 -13.70
N GLU A 117 -18.72 -2.83 -12.67
CA GLU A 117 -19.73 -1.81 -12.43
C GLU A 117 -19.03 -0.46 -12.24
N GLY A 118 -19.74 0.64 -12.55
CA GLY A 118 -19.34 2.00 -12.18
C GLY A 118 -18.08 2.56 -12.85
N ALA A 119 -18.22 3.70 -13.52
CA ALA A 119 -17.07 4.46 -14.04
C ALA A 119 -16.23 5.08 -12.91
N GLU A 120 -16.88 5.50 -11.83
CA GLU A 120 -16.21 6.07 -10.65
C GLU A 120 -15.89 5.00 -9.61
N TRP A 121 -14.93 5.28 -8.75
CA TRP A 121 -14.65 4.44 -7.58
C TRP A 121 -15.88 4.36 -6.67
N HIS A 122 -16.36 3.15 -6.44
CA HIS A 122 -17.57 2.88 -5.68
C HIS A 122 -17.50 1.52 -4.99
N TRP A 123 -18.45 1.27 -4.10
CA TRP A 123 -18.61 -0.02 -3.43
C TRP A 123 -19.55 -0.92 -4.23
N GLN A 124 -19.00 -1.93 -4.90
CA GLN A 124 -19.76 -2.97 -5.57
C GLN A 124 -20.24 -4.01 -4.55
N ARG A 125 -21.52 -4.42 -4.62
CA ARG A 125 -22.12 -5.40 -3.70
C ARG A 125 -21.68 -6.81 -4.05
N GLY A 126 -21.12 -7.52 -3.06
CA GLY A 126 -20.67 -8.92 -3.18
C GLY A 126 -21.67 -9.96 -2.68
N GLY A 127 -22.87 -9.56 -2.25
CA GLY A 127 -23.82 -10.47 -1.61
C GLY A 127 -23.47 -10.74 -0.14
N THR A 128 -23.67 -11.97 0.31
CA THR A 128 -23.47 -12.39 1.70
C THR A 128 -22.63 -13.65 1.79
N VAL A 129 -21.77 -13.73 2.82
CA VAL A 129 -20.97 -14.92 3.15
C VAL A 129 -21.23 -15.34 4.59
N ARG A 130 -21.14 -16.64 4.88
CA ARG A 130 -21.25 -17.18 6.24
C ARG A 130 -19.85 -17.48 6.80
N ILE A 131 -19.45 -16.73 7.81
CA ILE A 131 -18.18 -16.88 8.51
C ILE A 131 -18.34 -17.86 9.66
N MET A 132 -17.64 -18.99 9.57
CA MET A 132 -17.75 -20.10 10.53
C MET A 132 -16.62 -20.14 11.57
N LYS A 133 -15.56 -19.36 11.36
CA LYS A 133 -14.41 -19.24 12.26
C LYS A 133 -13.93 -17.80 12.31
N ASN A 134 -13.35 -17.41 13.44
CA ASN A 134 -12.92 -16.02 13.66
C ASN A 134 -11.66 -15.65 12.87
N GLN A 135 -10.94 -16.61 12.26
CA GLN A 135 -9.81 -16.34 11.38
C GLN A 135 -10.02 -17.03 10.04
N VAL A 136 -10.03 -16.25 8.96
CA VAL A 136 -10.19 -16.76 7.60
C VAL A 136 -9.09 -16.20 6.71
N VAL A 137 -8.80 -16.91 5.61
CA VAL A 137 -7.92 -16.37 4.56
C VAL A 137 -8.78 -15.70 3.50
N LEU A 138 -8.59 -14.41 3.29
CA LEU A 138 -9.18 -13.68 2.17
C LEU A 138 -8.21 -13.69 1.00
N LYS A 139 -8.71 -13.98 -0.21
CA LYS A 139 -7.93 -13.86 -1.43
C LYS A 139 -8.64 -13.04 -2.50
N LEU A 140 -7.84 -12.34 -3.31
CA LEU A 140 -8.26 -11.75 -4.58
C LEU A 140 -7.84 -12.69 -5.71
N HIS A 141 -8.82 -13.21 -6.44
CA HIS A 141 -8.60 -14.11 -7.57
C HIS A 141 -8.80 -13.36 -8.88
N ASP A 142 -7.72 -13.11 -9.61
CA ASP A 142 -7.78 -12.44 -10.92
C ASP A 142 -8.33 -13.36 -12.00
N LEU A 143 -9.26 -12.86 -12.80
CA LEU A 143 -9.90 -13.61 -13.89
C LEU A 143 -9.38 -13.19 -15.28
N THR A 144 -8.60 -12.12 -15.38
CA THR A 144 -8.32 -11.49 -16.67
C THR A 144 -6.85 -11.18 -16.93
N GLY A 145 -6.04 -10.94 -15.91
CA GLY A 145 -4.68 -10.45 -16.09
C GLY A 145 -4.59 -9.03 -16.64
N PHE A 146 -5.72 -8.32 -16.68
CA PHE A 146 -5.83 -7.03 -17.35
C PHE A 146 -6.33 -5.97 -16.38
N ASP A 147 -5.52 -5.69 -15.37
CA ASP A 147 -5.70 -4.58 -14.45
C ASP A 147 -6.96 -4.71 -13.58
N GLY A 148 -7.15 -5.85 -12.92
CA GLY A 148 -8.13 -5.94 -11.83
C GLY A 148 -7.79 -4.96 -10.71
N ARG A 149 -8.77 -4.20 -10.22
CA ARG A 149 -8.56 -3.11 -9.26
C ARG A 149 -9.35 -3.37 -7.98
N CYS A 150 -8.65 -3.56 -6.88
CA CYS A 150 -9.29 -3.72 -5.57
C CYS A 150 -8.65 -2.76 -4.58
N ASP A 151 -9.42 -1.80 -4.09
CA ASP A 151 -8.98 -0.84 -3.06
C ASP A 151 -9.20 -1.41 -1.66
N ALA A 152 -10.42 -1.86 -1.36
CA ALA A 152 -10.73 -2.41 -0.05
C ALA A 152 -11.90 -3.39 -0.12
N VAL A 153 -11.96 -4.28 0.88
CA VAL A 153 -13.08 -5.20 1.10
C VAL A 153 -13.69 -4.89 2.46
N ILE A 154 -15.02 -4.76 2.51
CA ILE A 154 -15.77 -4.63 3.76
C ILE A 154 -16.64 -5.87 3.96
N PHE A 155 -16.60 -6.39 5.18
CA PHE A 155 -17.59 -7.32 5.69
C PHE A 155 -18.39 -6.64 6.79
N SER A 156 -19.72 -6.64 6.72
CA SER A 156 -20.57 -6.11 7.79
C SER A 156 -21.66 -7.10 8.19
N ALA A 157 -21.77 -7.37 9.49
CA ALA A 157 -22.89 -8.16 10.03
C ALA A 157 -24.20 -7.36 10.11
N ASP A 158 -24.15 -6.03 9.93
CA ASP A 158 -25.33 -5.18 9.90
C ASP A 158 -25.98 -5.23 8.52
N ALA A 159 -27.25 -5.65 8.52
CA ALA A 159 -28.05 -5.77 7.31
C ALA A 159 -28.44 -4.41 6.70
N ASP A 160 -28.34 -3.32 7.43
CA ASP A 160 -28.67 -1.99 6.90
C ASP A 160 -27.41 -1.16 6.63
N PHE A 161 -26.23 -1.74 6.85
CA PHE A 161 -24.96 -1.07 6.59
C PHE A 161 -24.76 -0.77 5.11
N ILE A 162 -24.48 0.51 4.83
CA ILE A 162 -24.08 1.02 3.53
C ILE A 162 -22.73 1.72 3.72
N PRO A 163 -21.65 1.26 3.04
CA PRO A 163 -20.36 1.91 3.14
C PRO A 163 -20.41 3.37 2.63
N PRO A 164 -19.74 4.32 3.32
CA PRO A 164 -19.62 5.68 2.80
C PRO A 164 -18.76 5.72 1.54
N ASN A 165 -19.13 6.55 0.56
CA ASN A 165 -18.38 6.70 -0.69
C ASN A 165 -17.92 8.14 -0.99
N GLN A 166 -18.28 9.12 -0.17
CA GLN A 166 -17.76 10.48 -0.30
C GLN A 166 -16.39 10.59 0.37
N ARG A 167 -15.49 11.43 -0.16
CA ARG A 167 -14.09 11.51 0.26
C ARG A 167 -13.91 11.70 1.78
N GLU A 168 -14.61 12.65 2.37
CA GLU A 168 -14.45 12.98 3.78
C GLU A 168 -15.04 11.87 4.67
N SER A 169 -16.18 11.29 4.26
CA SER A 169 -16.84 10.23 5.03
C SER A 169 -16.12 8.89 4.94
N ILE A 170 -15.52 8.55 3.79
CA ILE A 170 -14.68 7.35 3.66
C ILE A 170 -13.38 7.51 4.44
N ALA A 171 -12.73 8.68 4.39
CA ALA A 171 -11.53 8.95 5.18
C ALA A 171 -11.82 8.80 6.69
N ALA A 172 -12.90 9.40 7.19
CA ALA A 172 -13.31 9.27 8.58
C ALA A 172 -13.69 7.82 8.95
N PHE A 173 -14.36 7.09 8.04
CA PHE A 173 -14.67 5.68 8.25
C PHE A 173 -13.41 4.82 8.35
N ARG A 174 -12.43 5.00 7.45
CA ARG A 174 -11.15 4.29 7.50
C ARG A 174 -10.41 4.56 8.80
N ARG A 175 -10.27 5.83 9.19
CA ARG A 175 -9.60 6.19 10.46
C ARG A 175 -10.22 5.49 11.65
N ARG A 176 -11.55 5.55 11.80
CA ARG A 176 -12.26 4.84 12.88
C ARG A 176 -12.08 3.32 12.83
N SER A 177 -12.17 2.74 11.63
CA SER A 177 -12.05 1.28 11.42
C SER A 177 -10.64 0.76 11.75
N LEU A 178 -9.62 1.57 11.47
CA LEU A 178 -8.22 1.26 11.73
C LEU A 178 -7.74 1.71 13.12
N GLY A 179 -8.60 2.32 13.93
CA GLY A 179 -8.23 2.85 15.26
C GLY A 179 -7.25 4.02 15.20
N LEU A 180 -7.24 4.77 14.10
CA LEU A 180 -6.40 5.96 13.92
C LEU A 180 -7.10 7.18 14.54
N SER A 181 -6.32 8.04 15.20
CA SER A 181 -6.80 9.33 15.74
C SER A 181 -7.40 10.21 14.65
N ASP A 182 -8.47 10.95 14.90
CA ASP A 182 -9.00 11.93 13.93
C ASP A 182 -8.12 13.19 13.82
N THR A 183 -7.26 13.43 14.81
CA THR A 183 -6.31 14.56 14.81
C THR A 183 -4.89 14.07 14.53
N PRO A 184 -4.10 14.84 13.76
CA PRO A 184 -2.67 14.61 13.63
C PRO A 184 -1.99 14.65 15.01
N GLN A 185 -0.96 13.83 15.19
CA GLN A 185 -0.11 13.90 16.37
C GLN A 185 0.69 15.21 16.33
N ASP A 186 0.81 15.88 17.48
CA ASP A 186 1.79 16.95 17.65
C ASP A 186 3.20 16.35 17.66
N ALA A 187 3.97 16.66 16.62
CA ALA A 187 5.33 16.17 16.41
C ALA A 187 6.40 17.10 17.01
N GLY A 188 6.01 18.23 17.62
CA GLY A 188 6.92 19.24 18.15
C GLY A 188 7.29 20.32 17.13
N SER A 189 8.32 21.10 17.45
CA SER A 189 8.81 22.21 16.63
C SER A 189 10.11 21.84 15.91
N PHE A 190 10.21 22.27 14.66
CA PHE A 190 11.35 22.05 13.78
C PHE A 190 11.75 23.37 13.12
N ASP A 191 13.03 23.53 12.83
CA ASP A 191 13.53 24.70 12.10
C ASP A 191 13.19 24.62 10.60
N LEU A 192 13.06 23.38 10.08
CA LEU A 192 12.68 23.11 8.69
C LEU A 192 11.78 21.88 8.60
N VAL A 193 10.70 21.99 7.83
CA VAL A 193 9.85 20.87 7.44
C VAL A 193 10.03 20.61 5.95
N VAL A 194 10.47 19.41 5.59
CA VAL A 194 10.62 18.94 4.21
C VAL A 194 9.53 17.93 3.93
N VAL A 195 8.64 18.24 2.97
CA VAL A 195 7.56 17.34 2.54
C VAL A 195 7.97 16.64 1.25
N GLY A 196 8.17 15.33 1.34
CA GLY A 196 8.55 14.45 0.24
C GLY A 196 9.99 13.95 0.35
N GLY A 197 10.16 12.66 0.61
CA GLY A 197 11.41 11.92 0.69
C GLY A 197 12.03 11.54 -0.66
N GLY A 198 11.77 12.32 -1.71
CA GLY A 198 12.47 12.18 -3.01
C GLY A 198 13.96 12.51 -2.89
N ILE A 199 14.73 12.38 -3.97
CA ILE A 199 16.15 12.78 -3.96
C ILE A 199 16.32 14.24 -3.57
N ALA A 200 15.49 15.13 -4.13
CA ALA A 200 15.53 16.56 -3.80
C ALA A 200 15.25 16.79 -2.30
N GLY A 201 14.13 16.29 -1.78
CA GLY A 201 13.80 16.48 -0.36
C GLY A 201 14.78 15.79 0.60
N THR A 202 15.27 14.60 0.26
CA THR A 202 16.30 13.91 1.04
C THR A 202 17.58 14.73 1.08
N CYS A 203 18.05 15.26 -0.07
CA CYS A 203 19.24 16.11 -0.11
C CYS A 203 19.03 17.42 0.67
N THR A 204 17.84 18.03 0.59
CA THR A 204 17.48 19.21 1.39
C THR A 204 17.56 18.91 2.88
N ALA A 205 16.98 17.79 3.33
CA ALA A 205 16.97 17.41 4.73
C ALA A 205 18.39 17.15 5.26
N LEU A 206 19.21 16.39 4.51
CA LEU A 206 20.62 16.13 4.84
C LEU A 206 21.42 17.43 4.94
N SER A 207 21.30 18.30 3.94
CA SER A 207 22.05 19.56 3.91
C SER A 207 21.66 20.48 5.07
N ALA A 208 20.36 20.64 5.33
CA ALA A 208 19.85 21.45 6.44
C ALA A 208 20.27 20.91 7.81
N ALA A 209 20.18 19.59 8.01
CA ALA A 209 20.58 18.93 9.25
C ALA A 209 22.07 19.12 9.55
N ARG A 210 22.93 19.00 8.53
CA ARG A 210 24.38 19.21 8.62
C ARG A 210 24.76 20.68 8.85
N LEU A 211 23.90 21.61 8.45
CA LEU A 211 24.01 23.04 8.79
C LEU A 211 23.45 23.37 10.18
N GLY A 212 22.99 22.37 10.94
CA GLY A 212 22.58 22.51 12.34
C GLY A 212 21.09 22.68 12.58
N LEU A 213 20.25 22.64 11.54
CA LEU A 213 18.80 22.75 11.68
C LEU A 213 18.17 21.44 12.19
N GLN A 214 17.17 21.54 13.07
CA GLN A 214 16.26 20.44 13.36
C GLN A 214 15.27 20.28 12.19
N VAL A 215 15.29 19.12 11.53
CA VAL A 215 14.52 18.87 10.31
C VAL A 215 13.47 17.80 10.54
N ALA A 216 12.21 18.10 10.22
CA ALA A 216 11.19 17.09 9.98
C ALA A 216 11.18 16.72 8.49
N LEU A 217 11.53 15.47 8.16
CA LEU A 217 11.38 14.92 6.81
C LEU A 217 10.12 14.06 6.78
N ILE A 218 9.09 14.51 6.07
CA ILE A 218 7.80 13.83 5.97
C ILE A 218 7.77 13.05 4.65
N GLN A 219 7.50 11.75 4.73
CA GLN A 219 7.42 10.87 3.57
C GLN A 219 6.22 9.92 3.68
N ASN A 220 5.34 9.95 2.68
CA ASN A 220 4.12 9.15 2.66
C ASN A 220 4.31 7.70 2.17
N ARG A 221 5.56 7.21 2.06
CA ARG A 221 5.89 5.87 1.56
C ARG A 221 7.00 5.22 2.40
N PRO A 222 7.09 3.87 2.42
CA PRO A 222 8.10 3.17 3.23
C PRO A 222 9.56 3.38 2.81
N VAL A 223 9.81 3.97 1.64
CA VAL A 223 11.14 4.15 1.05
C VAL A 223 11.40 5.60 0.64
N LEU A 224 12.67 5.99 0.68
CA LEU A 224 13.18 7.27 0.20
C LEU A 224 13.70 7.15 -1.24
N GLY A 225 13.95 8.29 -1.89
CA GLY A 225 14.50 8.37 -3.24
C GLY A 225 13.48 8.72 -4.32
N GLY A 226 12.18 8.74 -3.99
CA GLY A 226 11.13 9.14 -4.93
C GLY A 226 11.11 8.22 -6.15
N ASN A 227 11.34 8.75 -7.35
CA ASN A 227 11.41 7.94 -8.57
C ASN A 227 12.62 6.98 -8.58
N ASN A 228 13.68 7.31 -7.84
CA ASN A 228 14.85 6.46 -7.65
C ASN A 228 14.70 5.56 -6.42
N SER A 229 13.60 4.83 -6.38
CA SER A 229 13.32 3.81 -5.36
C SER A 229 12.92 2.50 -6.04
N THR A 230 12.87 1.41 -5.29
CA THR A 230 12.38 0.12 -5.82
C THR A 230 10.92 0.14 -6.26
N GLU A 231 10.13 1.13 -5.82
CA GLU A 231 8.73 1.33 -6.22
C GLU A 231 8.59 1.85 -7.66
N VAL A 232 9.44 2.80 -8.07
CA VAL A 232 9.30 3.51 -9.37
C VAL A 232 10.41 3.18 -10.36
N ARG A 233 11.59 2.80 -9.85
CA ARG A 233 12.69 2.21 -10.62
C ARG A 233 13.28 3.09 -11.73
N VAL A 234 13.45 4.38 -11.47
CA VAL A 234 14.19 5.31 -12.34
C VAL A 234 15.59 5.53 -11.77
N HIS A 235 16.64 5.31 -12.56
CA HIS A 235 18.01 5.57 -12.10
C HIS A 235 18.28 7.06 -11.92
N LEU A 236 19.26 7.42 -11.09
CA LEU A 236 19.72 8.80 -11.00
C LEU A 236 20.50 9.16 -12.25
N ASN A 237 20.11 10.28 -12.85
CA ASN A 237 20.78 10.85 -14.00
C ASN A 237 20.75 12.37 -13.88
N GLY A 238 21.83 13.02 -14.29
CA GLY A 238 21.98 14.47 -14.22
C GLY A 238 23.41 14.92 -14.49
N GLU A 239 23.54 16.15 -14.97
CA GLU A 239 24.83 16.82 -15.18
C GLU A 239 25.33 17.43 -13.86
N VAL A 240 25.92 16.59 -13.01
CA VAL A 240 26.50 16.95 -11.71
C VAL A 240 28.02 16.89 -11.77
N ASN A 241 28.69 17.55 -10.81
CA ASN A 241 30.14 17.58 -10.67
C ASN A 241 30.90 18.13 -11.92
N LEU A 242 30.26 19.00 -12.70
CA LEU A 242 30.86 19.63 -13.89
C LEU A 242 31.39 21.04 -13.57
N PRO A 243 32.41 21.54 -14.30
CA PRO A 243 32.82 22.95 -14.21
C PRO A 243 31.65 23.90 -14.54
N PRO A 244 31.51 25.04 -13.82
CA PRO A 244 32.40 25.54 -12.76
C PRO A 244 32.07 25.03 -11.34
N TYR A 245 31.15 24.07 -11.20
CA TYR A 245 30.61 23.61 -9.91
C TYR A 245 30.94 22.12 -9.65
N PRO A 246 32.21 21.75 -9.40
CA PRO A 246 32.62 20.36 -9.22
C PRO A 246 31.99 19.69 -7.98
N GLU A 247 31.54 20.47 -6.99
CA GLU A 247 30.91 19.96 -5.77
C GLU A 247 29.38 19.80 -5.89
N LEU A 248 28.77 20.34 -6.95
CA LEU A 248 27.33 20.23 -7.16
C LEU A 248 26.97 18.76 -7.39
N GLY A 249 26.17 18.18 -6.48
CA GLY A 249 25.81 16.76 -6.51
C GLY A 249 26.49 15.90 -5.45
N GLY A 250 27.38 16.46 -4.61
CA GLY A 250 28.06 15.70 -3.55
C GLY A 250 27.10 14.90 -2.66
N VAL A 251 26.02 15.52 -2.16
CA VAL A 251 25.00 14.83 -1.36
C VAL A 251 24.23 13.78 -2.17
N VAL A 252 24.01 14.03 -3.46
CA VAL A 252 23.35 13.05 -4.35
C VAL A 252 24.23 11.80 -4.50
N ASN A 253 25.55 11.95 -4.60
CA ASN A 253 26.50 10.84 -4.72
C ASN A 253 26.51 9.94 -3.47
N GLU A 254 26.21 10.48 -2.29
CA GLU A 254 26.01 9.68 -1.08
C GLU A 254 24.78 8.77 -1.20
N LEU A 255 23.74 9.20 -1.94
CA LEU A 255 22.49 8.47 -2.16
C LEU A 255 22.49 7.60 -3.42
N ASP A 256 23.40 7.86 -4.38
CA ASP A 256 23.52 7.14 -5.64
C ASP A 256 24.31 5.83 -5.47
N THR A 257 23.83 4.77 -6.12
CA THR A 257 24.56 3.50 -6.22
C THR A 257 25.59 3.52 -7.35
N GLY A 258 25.49 4.49 -8.27
CA GLY A 258 26.28 4.56 -9.50
C GLY A 258 25.75 3.62 -10.61
N LEU A 259 24.78 2.77 -10.30
CA LEU A 259 24.14 1.88 -11.27
C LEU A 259 23.17 2.67 -12.15
N ARG A 260 23.04 2.26 -13.41
CA ARG A 260 22.27 2.96 -14.44
C ARG A 260 21.21 2.05 -15.06
N GLY A 261 20.27 2.65 -15.77
CA GLY A 261 19.14 1.96 -16.42
C GLY A 261 17.85 1.99 -15.59
N ASN A 262 16.71 2.09 -16.27
CA ASN A 262 15.39 2.05 -15.65
C ASN A 262 14.89 0.60 -15.54
N ALA A 263 13.92 0.38 -14.65
CA ALA A 263 13.25 -0.91 -14.43
C ALA A 263 14.21 -2.09 -14.12
N GLN A 264 15.28 -1.81 -13.40
CA GLN A 264 16.29 -2.80 -13.01
C GLN A 264 15.89 -3.55 -11.72
N PRO A 265 16.64 -4.60 -11.32
CA PRO A 265 16.46 -5.26 -10.02
C PRO A 265 16.59 -4.31 -8.82
N ALA A 266 16.07 -4.71 -7.66
CA ALA A 266 15.96 -3.85 -6.48
C ALA A 266 17.30 -3.30 -5.99
N GLU A 267 18.37 -4.06 -6.20
CA GLU A 267 19.75 -3.75 -5.83
C GLU A 267 20.28 -2.49 -6.53
N HIS A 268 19.73 -2.13 -7.70
CA HIS A 268 20.11 -0.91 -8.44
C HIS A 268 19.71 0.37 -7.70
N TYR A 269 18.62 0.33 -6.94
CA TYR A 269 18.07 1.51 -6.26
C TYR A 269 18.53 1.60 -4.81
N ASN A 270 18.71 0.45 -4.16
CA ASN A 270 19.24 0.31 -2.80
C ASN A 270 18.57 1.29 -1.82
N ASP A 271 17.26 1.12 -1.60
CA ASP A 271 16.46 1.99 -0.73
C ASP A 271 17.05 2.09 0.69
N GLN A 272 17.65 1.00 1.19
CA GLN A 272 18.25 0.95 2.51
C GLN A 272 19.41 1.92 2.65
N ARG A 273 20.26 2.08 1.61
CA ARG A 273 21.36 3.06 1.63
C ARG A 273 20.85 4.47 1.94
N LYS A 274 19.75 4.88 1.32
CA LYS A 274 19.17 6.23 1.51
C LYS A 274 18.62 6.40 2.92
N LEU A 275 17.94 5.37 3.43
CA LEU A 275 17.46 5.33 4.81
C LEU A 275 18.61 5.39 5.82
N ASP A 276 19.70 4.66 5.59
CA ASP A 276 20.86 4.62 6.48
C ASP A 276 21.55 6.00 6.55
N VAL A 277 21.74 6.66 5.41
CA VAL A 277 22.30 8.02 5.35
C VAL A 277 21.43 9.01 6.12
N VAL A 278 20.11 8.98 5.94
CA VAL A 278 19.18 9.85 6.68
C VAL A 278 19.19 9.54 8.18
N ARG A 279 19.15 8.27 8.57
CA ARG A 279 19.13 7.85 9.99
C ARG A 279 20.44 8.12 10.72
N ALA A 280 21.55 8.28 10.00
CA ALA A 280 22.82 8.68 10.58
C ALA A 280 22.83 10.15 11.04
N GLU A 281 21.96 11.00 10.48
CA GLU A 281 21.86 12.42 10.84
C GLU A 281 20.98 12.62 12.08
N LYS A 282 21.60 13.04 13.19
CA LYS A 282 20.91 13.22 14.49
C LYS A 282 19.83 14.30 14.50
N ASN A 283 19.92 15.26 13.57
CA ASN A 283 18.99 16.38 13.51
C ASN A 283 17.80 16.11 12.57
N ILE A 284 17.71 14.93 11.94
CA ILE A 284 16.57 14.57 11.09
C ILE A 284 15.61 13.68 11.86
N HIS A 285 14.34 14.08 11.89
CA HIS A 285 13.22 13.26 12.33
C HIS A 285 12.44 12.86 11.07
N LEU A 286 12.46 11.56 10.75
CA LEU A 286 11.74 11.00 9.61
C LEU A 286 10.33 10.56 10.04
N PHE A 287 9.32 11.12 9.38
CA PHE A 287 7.89 10.84 9.57
C PHE A 287 7.29 10.13 8.37
#